data_AF-A0AAD2FQT4-F1
#
_entry.id   AF-A0AAD2FQT4-F1
#
_cell.length_a   1.000
_cell.length_b   1.000
_cell.length_c   1.000
_cell.angle_alpha   90.00
_cell.angle_beta   90.00
_cell.angle_gamma   90.00
#
_symmetry.space_group_name_H-M   'P 1'
#
loop_
_entity.id
_entity.type
_entity.pdbx_description
1 polymer ?
#
loop_
_entity_poly.entity_id
_entity_poly.type
_entity_poly.pdbx_seq_one_letter_code
_entity_poly.pdbx_strand_id
1 'polypeptide(L)'
;MSSSKVTRNISRISKLTAKPRFRSTISSQVAPSEDENYTKGFYPVYVHHVSKVALERLQKDHSSWIESKGLDSGLHINPNGTFTLSFPAKEGFDSGRIWTSYDSSKKQHWLSVYRHKLAVRFLLKDNGQLTGQTDSNRMSSQIHAAVDQMLHSIDRAEANRSS
;
A
#
# COMPACT_ATOMS: atom_id res chain seq x y z
N MET A 1 53.06 21.87 36.73
CA MET A 1 52.92 21.22 35.40
C MET A 1 51.47 20.80 35.23
N SER A 2 50.84 21.33 34.16
CA SER A 2 49.73 20.78 33.35
C SER A 2 48.57 20.03 34.04
N SER A 3 47.35 20.57 33.98
CA SER A 3 46.30 20.31 32.95
C SER A 3 45.36 19.18 33.41
N SER A 4 44.05 19.14 33.24
CA SER A 4 43.00 20.03 32.71
C SER A 4 41.65 19.44 33.15
N LYS A 5 40.62 20.29 33.28
CA LYS A 5 39.19 19.95 33.41
C LYS A 5 38.73 18.87 32.43
N VAL A 6 37.79 18.01 32.84
CA VAL A 6 36.61 17.65 32.00
C VAL A 6 35.38 17.32 32.87
N THR A 7 34.38 18.19 32.78
CA THR A 7 32.98 17.97 33.16
C THR A 7 32.21 17.41 31.95
N ARG A 8 31.40 16.36 32.11
CA ARG A 8 30.35 15.95 31.14
C ARG A 8 29.18 15.38 31.95
N ASN A 9 28.18 16.19 32.32
CA ASN A 9 27.01 16.59 31.55
C ASN A 9 26.25 15.37 30.96
N ILE A 10 25.22 14.93 31.67
CA ILE A 10 24.33 13.83 31.28
C ILE A 10 23.14 14.47 30.56
N SER A 11 23.23 14.53 29.23
CA SER A 11 22.16 15.05 28.39
C SER A 11 21.16 13.95 28.05
N ARG A 12 19.97 14.10 28.65
CA ARG A 12 18.65 13.63 28.20
C ARG A 12 18.55 13.57 26.67
N ILE A 13 18.29 12.39 26.10
CA ILE A 13 17.77 12.24 24.72
C ILE A 13 16.57 11.31 24.74
N SER A 14 15.40 11.93 24.79
CA SER A 14 14.12 11.35 24.42
C SER A 14 14.12 11.11 22.90
N LYS A 15 14.16 9.85 22.46
CA LYS A 15 13.90 9.51 21.06
C LYS A 15 12.40 9.47 20.83
N LEU A 16 11.88 10.61 20.38
CA LEU A 16 10.55 10.76 19.80
C LEU A 16 10.45 9.88 18.55
N THR A 17 9.51 8.94 18.58
CA THR A 17 9.11 8.14 17.43
C THR A 17 8.41 9.06 16.42
N ALA A 18 9.13 9.46 15.37
CA ALA A 18 8.52 10.16 14.25
C ALA A 18 7.71 9.16 13.41
N LYS A 19 6.37 9.25 13.50
CA LYS A 19 5.48 8.56 12.56
C LYS A 19 5.63 9.21 11.17
N PRO A 20 5.76 8.44 10.08
CA PRO A 20 5.75 8.99 8.74
C PRO A 20 4.39 9.66 8.48
N ARG A 21 4.42 10.96 8.18
CA ARG A 21 3.24 11.76 7.89
C ARG A 21 3.00 11.74 6.39
N PHE A 22 2.29 10.73 5.92
CA PHE A 22 1.86 10.67 4.53
C PHE A 22 0.89 11.82 4.23
N ARG A 23 1.19 12.59 3.18
CA ARG A 23 0.35 13.69 2.70
C ARG A 23 -0.61 13.12 1.66
N SER A 24 -1.81 12.75 2.10
CA SER A 24 -2.90 12.40 1.19
C SER A 24 -3.39 13.66 0.46
N THR A 25 -3.14 13.75 -0.84
CA THR A 25 -3.78 14.74 -1.70
C THR A 25 -5.10 14.17 -2.20
N ILE A 26 -6.19 14.56 -1.55
CA ILE A 26 -7.54 14.38 -2.09
C ILE A 26 -7.68 15.45 -3.19
N SER A 27 -7.63 15.04 -4.46
CA SER A 27 -7.85 15.93 -5.59
C SER A 27 -9.35 16.07 -5.83
N SER A 28 -9.93 17.16 -5.34
CA SER A 28 -11.29 17.59 -5.70
C SER A 28 -11.18 18.63 -6.81
N GLN A 29 -11.46 18.23 -8.06
CA GLN A 29 -11.76 19.17 -9.13
C GLN A 29 -13.00 18.68 -9.90
N VAL A 30 -14.18 19.12 -9.47
CA VAL A 30 -15.36 19.33 -10.31
C VAL A 30 -16.12 20.53 -9.72
N ALA A 31 -16.29 21.59 -10.49
CA ALA A 31 -17.08 22.76 -10.13
C ALA A 31 -18.58 22.41 -10.14
N PRO A 32 -19.40 22.88 -9.18
CA PRO A 32 -20.84 22.62 -9.19
C PRO A 32 -21.58 23.67 -10.01
N SER A 33 -22.28 23.24 -11.05
CA SER A 33 -23.41 23.96 -11.62
C SER A 33 -24.58 23.83 -10.64
N GLU A 34 -25.19 24.95 -10.27
CA GLU A 34 -26.34 25.02 -9.38
C GLU A 34 -27.57 24.42 -10.06
N ASP A 35 -27.97 23.21 -9.66
CA ASP A 35 -29.37 22.87 -9.34
C ASP A 35 -29.48 21.38 -8.96
N GLU A 36 -30.48 21.08 -8.13
CA GLU A 36 -30.91 19.75 -7.68
C GLU A 36 -30.09 19.07 -6.56
N ASN A 37 -30.46 19.42 -5.33
CA ASN A 37 -30.93 18.51 -4.28
C ASN A 37 -30.45 17.04 -4.32
N TYR A 38 -29.15 16.80 -4.47
CA TYR A 38 -28.54 15.50 -4.26
C TYR A 38 -28.52 15.24 -2.75
N THR A 39 -29.52 14.50 -2.27
CA THR A 39 -29.33 13.66 -1.09
C THR A 39 -28.03 12.90 -1.29
N LYS A 40 -26.96 13.36 -0.62
CA LYS A 40 -25.66 12.71 -0.58
C LYS A 40 -25.87 11.38 0.11
N GLY A 41 -26.33 10.41 -0.68
CA GLY A 41 -26.60 9.05 -0.24
C GLY A 41 -25.35 8.58 0.47
N PHE A 42 -25.49 8.33 1.77
CA PHE A 42 -24.54 7.58 2.55
C PHE A 42 -24.57 6.15 1.99
N TYR A 43 -23.97 5.94 0.82
CA TYR A 43 -23.63 4.61 0.38
C TYR A 43 -22.61 4.12 1.41
N PRO A 44 -22.89 3.04 2.16
CA PRO A 44 -21.87 2.43 2.99
C PRO A 44 -20.73 2.08 2.04
N VAL A 45 -19.67 2.88 2.10
CA VAL A 45 -18.42 2.62 1.43
C VAL A 45 -17.96 1.28 1.99
N TYR A 46 -18.15 0.21 1.23
CA TYR A 46 -17.66 -1.11 1.60
C TYR A 46 -16.14 -1.00 1.65
N VAL A 47 -15.57 -0.87 2.84
CA VAL A 47 -14.12 -0.83 3.00
C VAL A 47 -13.61 -2.25 2.77
N HIS A 48 -12.85 -2.44 1.69
CA HIS A 48 -12.21 -3.71 1.39
C HIS A 48 -11.17 -4.04 2.47
N HIS A 49 -11.58 -4.74 3.54
CA HIS A 49 -10.67 -5.13 4.63
C HIS A 49 -9.46 -5.92 4.11
N VAL A 50 -9.63 -6.70 3.04
CA VAL A 50 -8.56 -7.44 2.36
C VAL A 50 -7.49 -6.48 1.80
N SER A 51 -7.93 -5.41 1.13
CA SER A 51 -7.04 -4.35 0.63
C SER A 51 -6.33 -3.64 1.77
N LYS A 52 -7.04 -3.39 2.89
CA LYS A 52 -6.45 -2.78 4.08
C LYS A 52 -5.34 -3.66 4.67
N VAL A 53 -5.58 -4.95 4.87
CA VAL A 53 -4.56 -5.89 5.40
C VAL A 53 -3.35 -5.97 4.48
N ALA A 54 -3.56 -6.03 3.16
CA ALA A 54 -2.46 -6.02 2.20
C ALA A 54 -1.63 -4.73 2.27
N LEU A 55 -2.29 -3.58 2.38
CA LEU A 55 -1.61 -2.29 2.53
C LEU A 55 -0.86 -2.19 3.86
N GLU A 56 -1.46 -2.64 4.97
CA GLU A 56 -0.82 -2.69 6.28
C GLU A 56 0.44 -3.56 6.26
N ARG A 57 0.40 -4.74 5.61
CA ARG A 57 1.57 -5.60 5.42
C ARG A 57 2.69 -4.87 4.67
N LEU A 58 2.35 -4.20 3.56
CA LEU A 58 3.32 -3.41 2.79
C LEU A 58 3.94 -2.28 3.63
N GLN A 59 3.12 -1.56 4.39
CA GLN A 59 3.57 -0.37 5.14
C GLN A 59 4.28 -0.70 6.45
N LYS A 60 3.91 -1.79 7.13
CA LYS A 60 4.45 -2.13 8.45
C LYS A 60 5.71 -2.98 8.35
N ASP A 61 5.68 -3.98 7.48
CA ASP A 61 6.73 -5.00 7.42
C ASP A 61 7.70 -4.77 6.25
N HIS A 62 7.30 -3.99 5.23
CA HIS A 62 8.08 -3.75 4.02
C HIS A 62 8.26 -2.26 3.70
N SER A 63 8.23 -1.39 4.72
CA SER A 63 8.37 0.07 4.52
C SER A 63 9.66 0.46 3.81
N SER A 64 10.78 -0.17 4.19
CA SER A 64 12.08 0.08 3.54
C SER A 64 12.07 -0.32 2.07
N TRP A 65 11.40 -1.42 1.72
CA TRP A 65 11.21 -1.81 0.33
C TRP A 65 10.38 -0.78 -0.43
N ILE A 66 9.26 -0.32 0.15
CA ILE A 66 8.39 0.71 -0.44
C ILE A 66 9.18 2.00 -0.72
N GLU A 67 9.95 2.48 0.25
CA GLU A 67 10.81 3.66 0.09
C GLU A 67 11.89 3.44 -0.98
N SER A 68 12.55 2.28 -0.98
CA SER A 68 13.59 1.96 -1.98
C SER A 68 13.07 1.94 -3.43
N LYS A 69 11.79 1.62 -3.62
CA LYS A 69 11.13 1.66 -4.93
C LYS A 69 10.48 3.01 -5.26
N GLY A 70 10.51 3.97 -4.32
CA GLY A 70 9.86 5.29 -4.44
C GLY A 70 8.33 5.24 -4.42
N LEU A 71 7.74 4.20 -3.82
CA LEU A 71 6.29 4.01 -3.75
C LEU A 71 5.62 4.76 -2.59
N ASP A 72 6.40 5.37 -1.70
CA ASP A 72 5.97 6.13 -0.52
C ASP A 72 5.18 7.40 -0.88
N SER A 73 5.41 7.97 -2.07
CA SER A 73 4.70 9.15 -2.56
C SER A 73 3.51 8.83 -3.48
N GLY A 74 3.38 7.57 -3.93
CA GLY A 74 2.45 7.16 -4.98
C GLY A 74 1.14 6.51 -4.49
N LEU A 75 0.82 6.60 -3.19
CA LEU A 75 -0.35 5.95 -2.60
C LEU A 75 -1.65 6.73 -2.88
N HIS A 76 -2.61 6.04 -3.48
CA HIS A 76 -3.98 6.48 -3.67
C HIS A 76 -4.96 5.47 -3.08
N ILE A 77 -5.89 5.93 -2.24
CA ILE A 77 -6.98 5.12 -1.69
C ILE A 77 -8.26 5.47 -2.43
N ASN A 78 -8.88 4.48 -3.06
CA ASN A 78 -10.14 4.65 -3.78
C ASN A 78 -11.31 4.74 -2.80
N PRO A 79 -12.44 5.35 -3.21
CA PRO A 79 -13.64 5.42 -2.38
C PRO A 79 -14.08 4.07 -1.87
N ASN A 80 -13.96 2.98 -2.64
CA ASN A 80 -14.31 1.62 -2.19
C ASN A 80 -13.28 0.96 -1.25
N GLY A 81 -12.25 1.67 -0.77
CA GLY A 81 -11.22 1.11 0.11
C GLY A 81 -10.19 0.20 -0.57
N THR A 82 -10.21 0.03 -1.90
CA THR A 82 -9.04 -0.46 -2.63
C THR A 82 -7.95 0.61 -2.67
N PHE A 83 -6.72 0.21 -3.00
CA PHE A 83 -5.60 1.14 -3.13
C PHE A 83 -4.84 0.94 -4.43
N THR A 84 -4.08 1.96 -4.80
CA THR A 84 -3.07 1.95 -5.87
C THR A 84 -1.80 2.59 -5.35
N LEU A 85 -0.65 1.97 -5.58
CA LEU A 85 0.69 2.49 -5.36
C LEU A 85 1.35 2.65 -6.73
N SER A 86 1.68 3.88 -7.11
CA SER A 86 2.29 4.18 -8.41
C SER A 86 3.80 4.32 -8.27
N PHE A 87 4.56 3.66 -9.13
CA PHE A 87 6.02 3.87 -9.16
C PHE A 87 6.33 5.29 -9.67
N PRO A 88 7.45 5.90 -9.26
CA PRO A 88 7.84 7.24 -9.71
C PRO A 88 7.83 7.36 -11.24
N ALA A 89 7.09 8.33 -11.76
CA ALA A 89 7.00 8.61 -13.18
C ALA A 89 8.39 8.91 -13.77
N LYS A 90 8.68 8.35 -14.94
CA LYS A 90 9.82 8.75 -15.78
C LYS A 90 9.26 9.29 -17.09
N GLU A 91 9.81 10.40 -17.58
CA GLU A 91 9.31 11.01 -18.82
C GLU A 91 9.26 10.01 -19.97
N GLY A 92 8.12 9.94 -20.64
CA GLY A 92 7.91 9.07 -21.80
C GLY A 92 7.60 7.59 -21.51
N PHE A 93 7.46 7.17 -20.24
CA PHE A 93 7.20 5.77 -19.91
C PHE A 93 6.15 5.58 -18.81
N ASP A 94 5.33 4.54 -18.95
CA ASP A 94 4.49 4.05 -17.84
C ASP A 94 5.39 3.35 -16.81
N SER A 95 5.56 4.01 -15.66
CA SER A 95 6.39 3.53 -14.56
C SER A 95 5.79 2.32 -13.83
N GLY A 96 4.51 2.04 -14.06
CA GLY A 96 3.82 0.92 -13.44
C GLY A 96 3.14 1.25 -12.12
N ARG A 97 2.47 0.24 -11.56
CA ARG A 97 1.69 0.34 -10.33
C ARG A 97 1.44 -1.01 -9.67
N ILE A 98 1.18 -0.98 -8.37
CA ILE A 98 0.61 -2.07 -7.58
C ILE A 98 -0.79 -1.64 -7.16
N TRP A 99 -1.81 -2.46 -7.33
CA TRP A 99 -3.17 -2.10 -6.92
C TRP A 99 -3.97 -3.30 -6.46
N THR A 100 -4.99 -3.02 -5.65
CA THR A 100 -6.00 -4.04 -5.31
C THR A 100 -7.28 -3.82 -6.11
N SER A 101 -7.96 -4.91 -6.43
CA SER A 101 -9.26 -4.90 -7.09
C SER A 101 -10.17 -5.99 -6.55
N TYR A 102 -11.48 -5.77 -6.64
CA TYR A 102 -12.49 -6.74 -6.28
C TYR A 102 -13.31 -7.11 -7.51
N ASP A 103 -13.35 -8.40 -7.82
CA ASP A 103 -14.23 -8.96 -8.84
C ASP A 103 -15.54 -9.38 -8.15
N SER A 104 -16.60 -8.61 -8.38
CA SER A 104 -17.90 -8.82 -7.74
C SER A 104 -18.65 -10.03 -8.30
N SER A 105 -18.36 -10.45 -9.53
CA SER A 105 -18.96 -11.63 -10.17
C SER A 105 -18.38 -12.91 -9.56
N LYS A 106 -17.05 -12.95 -9.36
CA LYS A 106 -16.36 -14.09 -8.75
C LYS A 106 -16.22 -14.00 -7.24
N LYS A 107 -16.56 -12.85 -6.65
CA LYS A 107 -16.35 -12.54 -5.23
C LYS A 107 -14.88 -12.69 -4.80
N GLN A 108 -13.95 -12.34 -5.69
CA GLN A 108 -12.51 -12.52 -5.49
C GLN A 108 -11.80 -11.18 -5.28
N HIS A 109 -10.81 -11.16 -4.38
CA HIS A 109 -9.92 -10.03 -4.19
C HIS A 109 -8.57 -10.30 -4.80
N TRP A 110 -8.06 -9.33 -5.56
CA TRP A 110 -6.79 -9.47 -6.28
C TRP A 110 -5.82 -8.36 -5.88
N LEU A 111 -4.56 -8.74 -5.72
CA LEU A 111 -3.41 -7.84 -5.71
C LEU A 111 -2.74 -7.95 -7.06
N SER A 112 -2.61 -6.84 -7.77
CA SER A 112 -2.09 -6.80 -9.13
C SER A 112 -0.86 -5.93 -9.18
N VAL A 113 0.12 -6.33 -9.96
CA VAL A 113 1.32 -5.55 -10.25
C VAL A 113 1.49 -5.43 -11.76
N TYR A 114 1.83 -4.22 -12.18
CA TYR A 114 2.31 -3.92 -13.51
C TYR A 114 3.57 -3.08 -13.37
N ARG A 115 4.70 -3.55 -13.90
CA ARG A 115 5.96 -2.81 -13.94
C ARG A 115 6.85 -3.34 -15.05
N HIS A 116 7.23 -2.50 -16.00
CA HIS A 116 8.05 -2.90 -17.15
C HIS A 116 7.40 -4.09 -17.91
N LYS A 117 8.03 -5.27 -17.94
CA LYS A 117 7.50 -6.49 -18.56
C LYS A 117 6.76 -7.41 -17.58
N LEU A 118 6.65 -7.03 -16.30
CA LEU A 118 5.93 -7.79 -15.29
C LEU A 118 4.47 -7.34 -15.26
N ALA A 119 3.54 -8.25 -15.52
CA ALA A 119 2.11 -8.06 -15.36
C ALA A 119 1.51 -9.31 -14.71
N VAL A 120 1.34 -9.30 -13.39
CA VAL A 120 0.95 -10.49 -12.61
C VAL A 120 -0.12 -10.12 -11.58
N ARG A 121 -0.97 -11.08 -11.24
CA ARG A 121 -2.02 -10.95 -10.22
C ARG A 121 -1.91 -12.07 -9.20
N PHE A 122 -2.12 -11.74 -7.95
CA PHE A 122 -2.10 -12.63 -6.79
C PHE A 122 -3.48 -12.61 -6.13
N LEU A 123 -4.05 -13.79 -5.90
CA LEU A 123 -5.36 -13.93 -5.29
C LEU A 123 -5.23 -13.72 -3.76
N LEU A 124 -5.85 -12.66 -3.25
CA LEU A 124 -5.83 -12.33 -1.83
C LEU A 124 -6.91 -13.09 -1.04
N LYS A 125 -8.07 -13.28 -1.67
CA LYS A 125 -9.21 -13.97 -1.07
C LYS A 125 -10.14 -14.53 -2.14
N ASP A 126 -10.58 -15.76 -1.92
CA ASP A 126 -11.65 -16.41 -2.66
C ASP A 126 -12.83 -16.70 -1.72
N ASN A 127 -14.05 -16.47 -2.18
CA ASN A 127 -15.27 -16.71 -1.40
C ASN A 127 -15.65 -18.20 -1.35
N GLY A 128 -15.03 -19.05 -2.18
CA GLY A 128 -15.25 -20.50 -2.17
C GLY A 128 -14.67 -21.24 -0.96
N GLN A 129 -13.89 -20.59 -0.09
CA GLN A 129 -13.13 -21.29 0.98
C GLN A 129 -13.63 -21.07 2.42
N LEU A 130 -14.69 -20.30 2.68
CA LEU A 130 -14.99 -19.85 4.06
C LEU A 130 -16.42 -20.18 4.50
N THR A 131 -16.69 -21.46 4.72
CA THR A 131 -17.79 -21.92 5.60
C THR A 131 -17.20 -22.35 6.94
N GLY A 132 -16.71 -21.41 7.75
CA GLY A 132 -16.14 -21.73 9.07
C GLY A 132 -15.60 -20.50 9.81
N GLN A 133 -15.99 -20.34 11.06
CA GLN A 133 -15.79 -19.12 11.85
C GLN A 133 -14.37 -18.95 12.45
N THR A 134 -13.34 -19.62 11.89
CA THR A 134 -11.96 -19.70 12.47
C THR A 134 -10.86 -19.04 11.62
N ASP A 135 -11.20 -18.34 10.55
CA ASP A 135 -10.27 -18.12 9.43
C ASP A 135 -9.60 -16.74 9.32
N SER A 136 -9.79 -15.81 10.27
CA SER A 136 -9.19 -14.46 10.17
C SER A 136 -7.66 -14.49 10.14
N ASN A 137 -7.03 -15.33 10.98
CA ASN A 137 -5.57 -15.48 11.01
C ASN A 137 -5.02 -16.20 9.78
N ARG A 138 -5.76 -17.18 9.25
CA ARG A 138 -5.40 -17.90 8.01
C ARG A 138 -5.49 -16.99 6.80
N MET A 139 -6.57 -16.22 6.69
CA MET A 139 -6.77 -15.23 5.63
C MET A 139 -5.69 -14.15 5.68
N SER A 140 -5.36 -13.62 6.87
CA SER A 140 -4.27 -12.66 7.01
C SER A 140 -2.93 -13.25 6.55
N SER A 141 -2.65 -14.50 6.92
CA SER A 141 -1.44 -15.21 6.49
C SER A 141 -1.38 -15.41 4.98
N GLN A 142 -2.52 -15.74 4.34
CA GLN A 142 -2.61 -15.84 2.88
C GLN A 142 -2.36 -14.50 2.19
N ILE A 143 -2.97 -13.42 2.70
CA ILE A 143 -2.77 -12.07 2.19
C ILE A 143 -1.30 -11.67 2.32
N HIS A 144 -0.67 -11.96 3.47
CA HIS A 144 0.76 -11.71 3.68
C HIS A 144 1.62 -12.47 2.69
N ALA A 145 1.37 -13.77 2.51
CA ALA A 145 2.11 -14.59 1.55
C ALA A 145 1.96 -14.06 0.11
N ALA A 146 0.76 -13.63 -0.29
CA ALA A 146 0.51 -13.05 -1.60
C ALA A 146 1.27 -11.72 -1.80
N VAL A 147 1.30 -10.86 -0.77
CA VAL A 147 2.12 -9.64 -0.78
C VAL A 147 3.60 -9.98 -0.91
N ASP A 148 4.10 -10.89 -0.08
CA ASP A 148 5.52 -11.27 -0.08
C ASP A 148 5.91 -11.88 -1.45
N GLN A 149 5.09 -12.76 -2.03
CA GLN A 149 5.32 -13.33 -3.37
C GLN A 149 5.35 -12.25 -4.47
N MET A 150 4.48 -11.23 -4.36
CA MET A 150 4.50 -10.10 -5.28
C MET A 150 5.83 -9.34 -5.22
N LEU A 151 6.33 -9.03 -4.01
CA LEU A 151 7.60 -8.34 -3.82
C LEU A 151 8.77 -9.10 -4.45
N HIS A 152 8.87 -10.41 -4.17
CA HIS A 152 9.89 -11.28 -4.78
C HIS A 152 9.80 -11.31 -6.31
N SER A 153 8.57 -11.31 -6.85
CA SER A 153 8.36 -11.31 -8.31
C SER A 153 8.86 -10.02 -8.96
N ILE A 154 8.66 -8.88 -8.30
CA ILE A 154 9.16 -7.57 -8.75
C ILE A 154 10.69 -7.56 -8.72
N ASP A 155 11.30 -7.95 -7.60
CA ASP A 155 12.76 -7.93 -7.46
C ASP A 155 13.44 -8.88 -8.46
N ARG A 156 12.88 -10.07 -8.68
CA ARG A 156 13.36 -11.01 -9.70
C ARG A 156 13.24 -10.42 -11.12
N ALA A 157 12.12 -9.79 -11.43
CA ALA A 157 11.92 -9.17 -12.74
C ALA A 157 12.89 -8.01 -12.99
N GLU A 158 13.27 -7.26 -11.95
CA GLU A 158 14.27 -6.19 -12.03
C GLU A 158 15.69 -6.73 -12.15
N ALA A 159 16.06 -7.76 -11.39
CA ALA A 159 17.38 -8.38 -11.49
C ALA A 159 17.66 -8.92 -12.90
N ASN A 160 16.66 -9.56 -13.51
CA ASN A 160 16.74 -10.08 -14.88
C ASN A 160 16.89 -8.98 -15.94
N ARG A 161 16.61 -7.71 -15.61
CA ARG A 161 16.79 -6.57 -16.51
C ARG A 161 18.19 -5.97 -16.42
N SER A 162 18.84 -6.11 -15.28
CA SER A 162 20.20 -5.61 -15.04
C SER A 162 21.30 -6.55 -15.52
N SER A 163 20.93 -7.76 -15.97
CA SER A 163 21.82 -8.73 -16.63
C SER A 163 21.76 -8.55 -18.14
#